data_AF-A0A7C5WVF4-F1
#
_entry.id   AF-A0A7C5WVF4-F1
#
_cell.length_a   1.000
_cell.length_b   1.000
_cell.length_c   1.000
_cell.angle_alpha   90.00
_cell.angle_beta   90.00
_cell.angle_gamma   90.00
#
_symmetry.space_group_name_H-M   'P 1'
#
loop_
_entity.id
_entity.type
_entity.pdbx_description
1 polymer ?
#
loop_
_entity_poly.entity_id
_entity_poly.type
_entity_poly.pdbx_seq_one_letter_code
_entity_poly.pdbx_strand_id
1 'polypeptide(L)'
;MRKYTPKDNVQAKSYYTDRYWVAPRVPREAVEEGSHFADVLEAMKAYAKESYIEIGTLVIHIDAQENFEAIKTLKEACGYTQCSEQSAVDYLAQDGEFELFYQFLNVKEAKRVRIVCRIK
;
A
#
# COMPACT_ATOMS: atom_id res chain seq x y z
N MET A 1 -4.35 -8.11 -45.76
CA MET A 1 -3.07 -8.48 -45.11
C MET A 1 -2.84 -7.58 -43.91
N ARG A 2 -2.39 -8.12 -42.78
CA ARG A 2 -2.04 -7.32 -41.59
C ARG A 2 -0.78 -6.51 -41.91
N LYS A 3 -0.82 -5.19 -41.67
CA LYS A 3 0.31 -4.28 -41.94
C LYS A 3 1.57 -4.77 -41.24
N TYR A 4 2.66 -4.95 -41.99
CA TYR A 4 3.96 -5.32 -41.43
C TYR A 4 4.45 -4.21 -40.50
N THR A 5 4.88 -4.59 -39.29
CA THR A 5 5.50 -3.68 -38.32
C THR A 5 6.86 -4.26 -37.97
N PRO A 6 7.97 -3.52 -38.15
CA PRO A 6 9.31 -4.01 -37.83
C PRO A 6 9.43 -4.40 -36.35
N LYS A 7 9.87 -5.64 -36.08
CA LYS A 7 9.95 -6.20 -34.72
C LYS A 7 11.37 -6.18 -34.14
N ASP A 8 12.30 -5.68 -34.92
CA ASP A 8 13.73 -5.83 -34.69
C ASP A 8 14.20 -5.03 -33.46
N ASN A 9 13.41 -4.03 -33.05
CA ASN A 9 13.70 -3.14 -31.92
C ASN A 9 12.44 -2.76 -31.11
N VAL A 10 11.42 -3.63 -31.07
CA VAL A 10 10.22 -3.37 -30.24
C VAL A 10 10.50 -3.58 -28.74
N GLN A 11 11.51 -4.37 -28.39
CA GLN A 11 11.88 -4.63 -26.98
C GLN A 11 12.80 -3.57 -26.37
N ALA A 12 13.63 -2.87 -27.17
CA ALA A 12 14.55 -1.85 -26.65
C ALA A 12 13.96 -0.44 -26.63
N LYS A 13 12.71 -0.28 -27.09
CA LYS A 13 11.95 0.96 -26.95
C LYS A 13 11.06 0.84 -25.73
N SER A 14 11.19 1.75 -24.77
CA SER A 14 10.23 1.86 -23.67
C SER A 14 8.83 2.06 -24.25
N TYR A 15 7.88 1.22 -23.84
CA TYR A 15 6.48 1.31 -24.25
C TYR A 15 5.80 2.61 -23.80
N TYR A 16 6.39 3.30 -22.81
CA TYR A 16 5.89 4.53 -22.23
C TYR A 16 7.00 5.58 -22.21
N THR A 17 6.82 6.71 -22.88
CA THR A 17 7.88 7.74 -23.04
C THR A 17 7.33 9.15 -23.01
N ASP A 18 6.34 9.44 -22.16
CA ASP A 18 6.30 10.80 -21.64
C ASP A 18 7.14 10.84 -20.37
N ARG A 19 8.37 11.34 -20.53
CA ARG A 19 9.36 11.51 -19.46
C ARG A 19 8.90 12.53 -18.41
N TYR A 20 7.89 13.34 -18.74
CA TYR A 20 7.29 14.36 -17.89
C TYR A 20 5.88 13.97 -17.40
N TRP A 21 5.38 12.80 -17.78
CA TRP A 21 4.09 12.33 -17.27
C TRP A 21 4.22 11.95 -15.80
N VAL A 22 3.62 12.77 -14.94
CA VAL A 22 3.45 12.48 -13.52
C VAL A 22 2.05 11.91 -13.34
N ALA A 23 1.97 10.64 -12.94
CA ALA A 23 0.68 10.04 -12.64
C ALA A 23 0.00 10.80 -11.48
N PRO A 24 -1.29 11.15 -11.60
CA PRO A 24 -2.01 11.79 -10.51
C PRO A 24 -2.08 10.86 -9.30
N ARG A 25 -1.99 11.46 -8.10
CA ARG A 25 -2.11 10.72 -6.85
C ARG A 25 -3.54 10.23 -6.65
N VAL A 26 -3.69 9.03 -6.09
CA VAL A 26 -5.00 8.51 -5.67
C VAL A 26 -5.57 9.45 -4.60
N PRO A 27 -6.86 9.85 -4.70
CA PRO A 27 -7.49 10.66 -3.65
C PRO A 27 -7.46 9.95 -2.31
N ARG A 28 -7.14 10.70 -1.27
CA ARG A 28 -7.12 10.23 0.12
C ARG A 28 -8.37 10.73 0.84
N GLU A 29 -9.04 9.82 1.52
CA GLU A 29 -10.23 10.11 2.31
C GLU A 29 -9.92 9.95 3.80
N ALA A 30 -10.64 10.72 4.63
CA ALA A 30 -10.57 10.57 6.07
C ALA A 30 -11.31 9.30 6.51
N VAL A 31 -10.89 8.74 7.65
CA VAL A 31 -11.60 7.60 8.25
C VAL A 31 -12.92 8.08 8.83
N GLU A 32 -14.02 7.44 8.42
CA GLU A 32 -15.36 7.74 8.92
C GLU A 32 -15.51 7.31 10.39
N GLU A 33 -16.03 8.22 11.22
CA GLU A 33 -16.29 7.95 12.64
C GLU A 33 -17.33 6.84 12.82
N GLY A 34 -17.12 5.94 13.78
CA GLY A 34 -18.00 4.80 14.04
C GLY A 34 -17.90 3.66 13.01
N SER A 35 -17.01 3.78 12.02
CA SER A 35 -16.70 2.67 11.12
C SER A 35 -15.75 1.67 11.77
N HIS A 36 -15.75 0.41 11.31
CA HIS A 36 -14.74 -0.57 11.72
C HIS A 36 -13.29 -0.05 11.57
N PHE A 37 -13.03 0.79 10.57
CA PHE A 37 -11.69 1.38 10.39
C PHE A 37 -11.31 2.37 11.49
N ALA A 38 -12.28 3.05 12.11
CA ALA A 38 -12.03 3.89 13.27
C ALA A 38 -11.61 3.04 14.49
N ASP A 39 -12.26 1.89 14.70
CA ASP A 39 -11.90 0.95 15.79
C ASP A 39 -10.48 0.39 15.57
N VAL A 40 -10.14 0.04 14.32
CA VAL A 40 -8.80 -0.39 13.94
C VAL A 40 -7.77 0.70 14.19
N LEU A 41 -8.08 1.95 13.85
CA LEU A 41 -7.19 3.07 14.04
C LEU A 41 -6.94 3.35 15.53
N GLU A 42 -7.96 3.23 16.38
CA GLU A 42 -7.79 3.39 17.83
C GLU A 42 -6.91 2.28 18.42
N ALA A 43 -7.07 1.02 17.96
CA ALA A 43 -6.19 -0.08 18.36
C ALA A 43 -4.74 0.09 17.88
N MET A 44 -4.54 0.76 16.73
CA MET A 44 -3.23 0.96 16.09
C MET A 44 -2.58 2.31 16.41
N LYS A 45 -3.21 3.13 17.27
CA LYS A 45 -2.82 4.51 17.57
C LYS A 45 -1.39 4.66 18.09
N ALA A 46 -0.88 3.65 18.79
CA ALA A 46 0.50 3.63 19.27
C ALA A 46 1.53 3.53 18.12
N TYR A 47 1.16 2.90 17.01
CA TYR A 47 2.06 2.62 15.88
C TYR A 47 1.83 3.56 14.68
N ALA A 48 0.62 4.13 14.56
CA ALA A 48 0.20 4.89 13.39
C ALA A 48 0.85 6.29 13.35
N LYS A 49 1.70 6.52 12.35
CA LYS A 49 2.28 7.84 12.03
C LYS A 49 1.37 8.65 11.12
N GLU A 50 0.81 8.00 10.12
CA GLU A 50 -0.14 8.58 9.16
C GLU A 50 -1.17 7.51 8.81
N SER A 51 -2.44 7.91 8.67
CA SER A 51 -3.52 7.01 8.27
C SER A 51 -4.51 7.70 7.35
N TYR A 52 -4.97 7.00 6.32
CA TYR A 52 -5.96 7.49 5.37
C TYR A 52 -6.64 6.33 4.64
N ILE A 53 -7.75 6.59 3.97
CA ILE A 53 -8.41 5.62 3.10
C ILE A 53 -8.03 5.92 1.64
N GLU A 54 -7.59 4.90 0.91
CA GLU A 54 -7.37 4.92 -0.53
C GLU A 54 -8.11 3.72 -1.15
N ILE A 55 -8.99 3.99 -2.12
CA ILE A 55 -9.75 2.95 -2.86
C ILE A 55 -10.44 1.96 -1.89
N GLY A 56 -11.10 2.48 -0.86
CA GLY A 56 -11.83 1.69 0.14
C GLY A 56 -10.94 0.81 1.05
N THR A 57 -9.63 1.02 1.03
CA THR A 57 -8.66 0.32 1.89
C THR A 57 -8.06 1.32 2.87
N LEU A 58 -8.03 0.95 4.16
CA LEU A 58 -7.33 1.73 5.17
C LEU A 58 -5.82 1.52 5.02
N VAL A 59 -5.08 2.60 4.84
CA VAL A 59 -3.61 2.60 4.78
C VAL A 59 -3.07 3.21 6.07
N ILE A 60 -2.13 2.52 6.70
CA ILE A 60 -1.49 2.97 7.95
C ILE A 60 0.03 2.93 7.75
N HIS A 61 0.67 4.07 7.91
CA HIS A 61 2.13 4.20 7.94
C HIS A 61 2.62 3.98 9.37
N ILE A 62 3.61 3.10 9.52
CA ILE A 62 4.19 2.73 10.81
C ILE A 62 5.71 2.85 10.79
N ASP A 63 6.34 2.72 11.95
CA ASP A 63 7.78 2.47 12.02
C ASP A 63 8.12 1.03 11.60
N ALA A 64 9.20 0.85 10.84
CA ALA A 64 9.64 -0.46 10.39
C ALA A 64 10.07 -1.37 11.57
N GLN A 65 10.58 -0.79 12.66
CA GLN A 65 11.01 -1.53 13.85
C GLN A 65 9.82 -2.13 14.63
N GLU A 66 8.64 -1.54 14.49
CA GLU A 66 7.42 -1.95 15.20
C GLU A 66 6.50 -2.82 14.34
N ASN A 67 6.95 -3.21 13.13
CA ASN A 67 6.11 -3.89 12.14
C ASN A 67 5.46 -5.18 12.68
N PHE A 68 6.19 -5.97 13.45
CA PHE A 68 5.74 -7.24 13.95
C PHE A 68 4.63 -7.06 14.99
N GLU A 69 4.82 -6.16 15.96
CA GLU A 69 3.83 -5.88 17.00
C GLU A 69 2.59 -5.19 16.43
N ALA A 70 2.76 -4.30 15.44
CA ALA A 70 1.67 -3.68 14.71
C ALA A 70 0.81 -4.72 13.96
N ILE A 71 1.45 -5.63 13.21
CA ILE A 71 0.76 -6.71 12.46
C ILE A 71 0.10 -7.70 13.44
N LYS A 72 0.76 -8.02 14.55
CA LYS A 72 0.19 -8.89 15.59
C LYS A 72 -1.06 -8.27 16.19
N THR A 73 -1.04 -6.98 16.49
CA THR A 73 -2.21 -6.22 16.99
C THR A 73 -3.36 -6.27 15.99
N LEU A 74 -3.09 -6.04 14.70
CA LEU A 74 -4.09 -6.15 13.64
C LEU A 74 -4.75 -7.54 13.57
N LYS A 75 -3.94 -8.60 13.75
CA LYS A 75 -4.44 -9.97 13.72
C LYS A 75 -5.28 -10.30 14.96
N GLU A 76 -4.75 -10.01 16.14
CA GLU A 76 -5.33 -10.46 17.42
C GLU A 76 -6.49 -9.58 17.89
N ALA A 77 -6.38 -8.26 17.75
CA ALA A 77 -7.40 -7.31 18.20
C ALA A 77 -8.41 -6.93 17.11
N CYS A 78 -7.97 -6.84 15.86
CA CYS A 78 -8.80 -6.30 14.77
C CYS A 78 -9.33 -7.34 13.77
N GLY A 79 -8.92 -8.62 13.89
CA GLY A 79 -9.45 -9.72 13.09
C GLY A 79 -8.88 -9.85 11.67
N TYR A 80 -7.79 -9.15 11.36
CA TYR A 80 -7.09 -9.25 10.07
C TYR A 80 -6.18 -10.48 10.03
N THR A 81 -6.77 -11.63 9.67
CA THR A 81 -6.11 -12.94 9.82
C THR A 81 -5.35 -13.42 8.57
N GLN A 82 -5.54 -12.77 7.42
CA GLN A 82 -4.96 -13.20 6.14
C GLN A 82 -4.10 -12.09 5.55
N CYS A 83 -2.82 -12.37 5.30
CA CYS A 83 -1.95 -11.53 4.47
C CYS A 83 -2.22 -11.86 3.00
N SER A 84 -2.89 -10.96 2.28
CA SER A 84 -3.23 -11.14 0.87
C SER A 84 -2.12 -10.73 -0.08
N GLU A 85 -1.26 -9.79 0.34
CA GLU A 85 -0.15 -9.31 -0.47
C GLU A 85 0.97 -8.79 0.43
N GLN A 86 2.21 -9.01 0.00
CA GLN A 86 3.40 -8.39 0.58
C GLN A 86 4.33 -8.03 -0.58
N SER A 87 4.70 -6.77 -0.68
CA SER A 87 5.57 -6.29 -1.75
C SER A 87 6.35 -5.06 -1.30
N ALA A 88 7.29 -4.63 -2.14
CA ALA A 88 8.09 -3.44 -1.93
C ALA A 88 8.11 -2.57 -3.19
N VAL A 89 8.12 -1.26 -2.99
CA VAL A 89 8.32 -0.26 -4.03
C VAL A 89 9.70 0.34 -3.87
N ASP A 90 10.46 0.32 -4.95
CA ASP A 90 11.80 0.91 -5.03
C ASP A 90 11.68 2.43 -5.17
N TYR A 91 12.20 3.15 -4.17
CA TYR A 91 12.39 4.59 -4.17
C TYR A 91 13.88 4.97 -4.06
N LEU A 92 14.80 4.09 -4.46
CA LEU A 92 16.26 4.28 -4.37
C LEU A 92 16.73 5.55 -5.09
N ALA A 93 16.11 5.87 -6.23
CA ALA A 93 16.47 7.06 -7.01
C ALA A 93 15.97 8.38 -6.40
N GLN A 94 14.93 8.34 -5.57
CA GLN A 94 14.33 9.53 -4.94
C GLN A 94 14.94 9.75 -3.55
N ASP A 95 14.88 8.71 -2.71
CA ASP A 95 15.11 8.82 -1.27
C ASP A 95 16.18 7.83 -0.78
N GLY A 96 16.66 6.91 -1.64
CA GLY A 96 17.59 5.85 -1.24
C GLY A 96 16.94 4.76 -0.38
N GLU A 97 15.62 4.62 -0.45
CA GLU A 97 14.82 3.77 0.44
C GLU A 97 13.90 2.81 -0.34
N PHE A 98 13.46 1.76 0.35
CA PHE A 98 12.37 0.89 -0.08
C PHE A 98 11.12 1.18 0.75
N GLU A 99 9.96 1.25 0.10
CA GLU A 99 8.67 1.23 0.75
C GLU A 99 8.12 -0.19 0.76
N LEU A 100 8.01 -0.80 1.94
CA LEU A 100 7.36 -2.09 2.10
C LEU A 100 5.89 -1.86 2.40
N PHE A 101 5.04 -2.70 1.81
CA PHE A 101 3.66 -2.76 2.20
C PHE A 101 3.18 -4.21 2.38
N TYR A 102 2.28 -4.35 3.34
CA TYR A 102 1.62 -5.60 3.69
C TYR A 102 0.12 -5.36 3.65
N GLN A 103 -0.60 -6.10 2.82
CA GLN A 103 -2.05 -6.00 2.73
C GLN A 103 -2.71 -7.18 3.43
N PHE A 104 -3.58 -6.86 4.39
CA PHE A 104 -4.33 -7.83 5.16
C PHE A 104 -5.83 -7.75 4.86
N LEU A 105 -6.49 -8.90 4.96
CA LEU A 105 -7.92 -9.06 4.78
C LEU A 105 -8.58 -9.51 6.09
N ASN A 106 -9.63 -8.79 6.49
CA ASN A 106 -10.61 -9.25 7.45
C ASN A 106 -11.82 -9.83 6.69
N VAL A 107 -11.99 -11.15 6.75
CA VAL A 107 -13.05 -11.86 6.01
C VAL A 107 -14.44 -11.57 6.58
N LYS A 108 -14.55 -11.33 7.89
CA LYS A 108 -15.85 -11.06 8.54
C LYS A 108 -16.41 -9.70 8.11
N GLU A 109 -15.52 -8.71 8.05
CA GLU A 109 -15.87 -7.32 7.70
C GLU A 109 -15.82 -7.06 6.19
N ALA A 110 -15.31 -8.02 5.39
CA ALA A 110 -15.00 -7.86 3.96
C ALA A 110 -14.13 -6.62 3.66
N LYS A 111 -13.26 -6.23 4.61
CA LYS A 111 -12.42 -5.02 4.55
C LYS A 111 -10.94 -5.38 4.51
N ARG A 112 -10.15 -4.50 3.88
CA ARG A 112 -8.70 -4.64 3.81
C ARG A 112 -8.00 -3.48 4.52
N VAL A 113 -6.85 -3.79 5.11
CA VAL A 113 -5.92 -2.81 5.68
C VAL A 113 -4.56 -3.02 5.03
N ARG A 114 -3.87 -1.92 4.72
CA ARG A 114 -2.50 -1.92 4.24
C ARG A 114 -1.61 -1.26 5.29
N ILE A 115 -0.61 -2.00 5.76
CA ILE A 115 0.47 -1.49 6.58
C ILE A 115 1.62 -1.10 5.65
N VAL A 116 2.15 0.11 5.82
CA VAL A 116 3.27 0.64 5.03
C VAL A 116 4.40 1.05 5.97
N CYS A 117 5.63 0.69 5.61
CA CYS A 117 6.83 1.16 6.30
C CYS A 117 7.97 1.40 5.31
N ARG A 118 8.94 2.22 5.71
CA ARG A 118 10.12 2.59 4.91
C ARG A 118 11.38 1.99 5.53
N ILE A 119 12.28 1.45 4.71
CA ILE A 119 13.60 0.97 5.12
C ILE A 119 14.69 1.51 4.19
N LYS A 120 15.91 1.62 4.71
CA LYS A 120 17.13 1.88 3.94
C LYS A 120 17.87 0.60 3.62
#